data_AF-Q17IJ0-F1
#
_entry.id   AF-Q17IJ0-F1
#
_cell.length_a   1.000
_cell.length_b   1.000
_cell.length_c   1.000
_cell.angle_alpha   90.00
_cell.angle_beta   90.00
_cell.angle_gamma   90.00
#
_symmetry.space_group_name_H-M   'P 1'
#
loop_
_entity.id
_entity.type
_entity.pdbx_description
1 polymer ?
#
loop_
_entity_poly.entity_id
_entity_poly.type
_entity_poly.pdbx_seq_one_letter_code
_entity_poly.pdbx_strand_id
1 'polypeptide(L)'
;MSSKSEAKNKGTFQPDSDVHITIDDQMKINKFANYNAKVEDLKEELKIRQNELKNLEEAGDEIELLDDDTQIPFLIGEVFMSHDLARTQFYLTIFRNC
;
A
#
# COMPACT_ATOMS: atom_id res chain seq x y z
N MET A 1 -59.93 24.26 3.22
CA MET A 1 -59.31 24.63 4.52
C MET A 1 -58.82 23.32 5.13
N SER A 2 -57.55 23.03 5.41
CA SER A 2 -56.33 23.82 5.44
C SER A 2 -55.16 22.87 5.19
N SER A 3 -54.28 23.22 4.26
CA SER A 3 -52.95 22.63 4.14
C SER A 3 -51.99 23.51 4.94
N LYS A 4 -51.43 22.99 6.05
CA LYS A 4 -50.30 23.62 6.74
C LYS A 4 -49.03 22.94 6.25
N SER A 5 -48.34 23.58 5.31
CA SER A 5 -46.97 23.27 4.95
C SER A 5 -46.02 24.03 5.88
N GLU A 6 -45.06 23.29 6.39
CA GLU A 6 -44.11 23.64 7.43
C GLU A 6 -43.07 24.68 7.00
N ALA A 7 -42.54 25.34 8.03
CA ALA A 7 -41.38 26.23 8.09
C ALA A 7 -40.38 26.18 6.92
N LYS A 8 -40.31 27.27 6.13
CA LYS A 8 -39.06 27.68 5.48
C LYS A 8 -38.25 28.53 6.46
N ASN A 9 -37.46 27.85 7.27
CA ASN A 9 -36.37 28.44 8.02
C ASN A 9 -35.39 29.04 6.99
N LYS A 10 -35.21 30.37 7.01
CA LYS A 10 -34.17 31.06 6.24
C LYS A 10 -32.82 30.69 6.86
N GLY A 11 -32.31 29.51 6.51
CA GLY A 11 -30.90 29.19 6.66
C GLY A 11 -30.13 30.05 5.66
N THR A 12 -29.56 31.14 6.16
CA THR A 12 -28.52 31.90 5.46
C THR A 12 -27.36 30.95 5.22
N PHE A 13 -27.28 30.35 4.02
CA PHE A 13 -25.99 29.92 3.50
C PHE A 13 -25.19 31.22 3.35
N GLN A 14 -24.24 31.45 4.25
CA GLN A 14 -23.22 32.47 4.07
C GLN A 14 -22.20 31.84 3.14
N PRO A 15 -22.18 32.17 1.84
CA PRO A 15 -20.99 31.92 1.07
C PRO A 15 -19.94 32.95 1.53
N ASP A 16 -18.69 32.54 1.44
CA ASP A 16 -17.56 33.45 1.32
C ASP A 16 -17.14 34.18 2.61
N SER A 17 -16.53 33.42 3.53
CA SER A 17 -15.18 33.85 3.87
C SER A 17 -14.35 33.65 2.60
N ASP A 18 -14.31 34.69 1.76
CA ASP A 18 -13.44 34.77 0.59
C ASP A 18 -12.01 34.52 1.08
N VAL A 19 -11.61 33.26 1.06
CA VAL A 19 -10.22 32.90 1.22
C VAL A 19 -9.59 33.39 -0.08
N HIS A 20 -8.97 34.56 -0.02
CA HIS A 20 -8.16 35.09 -1.10
C HIS A 20 -6.97 34.14 -1.30
N ILE A 21 -7.17 33.05 -2.06
CA ILE A 21 -6.10 32.14 -2.43
C ILE A 21 -5.24 32.86 -3.46
N THR A 22 -4.03 33.24 -3.05
CA THR A 22 -3.06 33.80 -3.98
C THR A 22 -2.57 32.72 -4.92
N ILE A 23 -2.06 33.10 -6.10
CA ILE A 23 -1.46 32.15 -7.05
C ILE A 23 -0.35 31.34 -6.36
N ASP A 24 0.44 31.99 -5.49
CA ASP A 24 1.49 31.34 -4.69
C ASP A 24 0.91 30.29 -3.73
N ASP A 25 -0.25 30.53 -3.12
CA ASP A 25 -0.89 29.57 -2.23
C ASP A 25 -1.47 28.39 -3.00
N GLN A 26 -2.06 28.61 -4.18
CA GLN A 26 -2.50 27.52 -5.05
C GLN A 26 -1.32 26.64 -5.49
N MET A 27 -0.17 27.23 -5.80
CA MET A 27 1.05 26.48 -6.11
C MET A 27 1.52 25.63 -4.92
N LYS A 28 1.46 26.17 -3.69
CA LYS A 28 1.78 25.42 -2.47
C LYS A 28 0.78 24.28 -2.23
N ILE A 29 -0.51 24.52 -2.44
CA ILE A 29 -1.57 23.50 -2.32
C ILE A 29 -1.31 22.36 -3.30
N ASN A 30 -1.04 22.67 -4.57
CA ASN A 30 -0.74 21.65 -5.59
C ASN A 30 0.52 20.87 -5.25
N LYS A 31 1.57 21.55 -4.76
CA LYS A 31 2.81 20.90 -4.33
C LYS A 31 2.57 19.97 -3.14
N PHE A 32 1.77 20.39 -2.17
CA PHE A 32 1.38 19.57 -1.02
C PHE A 32 0.56 18.35 -1.45
N ALA A 33 -0.43 18.52 -2.33
CA ALA A 33 -1.23 17.43 -2.86
C ALA A 33 -0.34 16.37 -3.56
N ASN A 34 0.59 16.82 -4.42
CA ASN A 34 1.52 15.93 -5.11
C ASN A 34 2.45 15.18 -4.14
N TYR A 35 2.98 15.87 -3.13
CA TYR A 35 3.84 15.21 -2.14
C TYR A 35 3.08 14.24 -1.25
N ASN A 36 1.85 14.56 -0.85
CA ASN A 36 1.03 13.61 -0.10
C ASN A 36 0.69 12.38 -0.92
N ALA A 37 0.29 12.54 -2.19
CA ALA A 37 0.05 11.41 -3.08
C ALA A 37 1.29 10.51 -3.15
N LYS A 38 2.48 11.10 -3.41
CA LYS A 38 3.74 10.35 -3.45
C LYS A 38 4.07 9.67 -2.11
N VAL A 39 3.79 10.30 -0.98
CA VAL A 39 4.03 9.71 0.35
C VAL A 39 3.10 8.53 0.58
N GLU A 40 1.82 8.64 0.21
CA GLU A 40 0.87 7.52 0.33
C GLU A 40 1.26 6.37 -0.60
N ASP A 41 1.63 6.65 -1.85
CA ASP A 41 2.11 5.64 -2.80
C ASP A 41 3.34 4.90 -2.24
N LEU A 42 4.33 5.65 -1.71
CA LEU A 42 5.52 5.06 -1.11
C LEU A 42 5.21 4.25 0.16
N LYS A 43 4.24 4.67 0.98
CA LYS A 43 3.80 3.89 2.15
C LYS A 43 3.13 2.60 1.73
N GLU A 44 2.32 2.62 0.68
CA GLU A 44 1.69 1.42 0.14
C GLU A 44 2.73 0.46 -0.42
N GLU A 45 3.68 0.94 -1.23
CA GLU A 45 4.78 0.13 -1.73
C GLU A 45 5.58 -0.49 -0.57
N LEU A 46 5.93 0.30 0.45
CA LEU A 46 6.64 -0.19 1.63
C LEU A 46 5.84 -1.29 2.34
N LYS A 47 4.53 -1.12 2.50
CA LYS A 47 3.66 -2.14 3.11
C LYS A 47 3.62 -3.43 2.28
N ILE A 48 3.58 -3.33 0.94
CA ILE A 48 3.63 -4.49 0.05
C ILE A 48 4.96 -5.23 0.25
N ARG A 49 6.09 -4.52 0.20
CA ARG A 49 7.43 -5.12 0.41
C ARG A 49 7.58 -5.76 1.79
N GLN A 50 7.02 -5.14 2.84
CA GLN A 50 7.03 -5.74 4.18
C GLN A 50 6.23 -7.04 4.24
N ASN A 51 5.07 -7.09 3.58
CA ASN A 51 4.29 -8.31 3.51
C ASN A 51 5.01 -9.40 2.70
N GLU A 52 5.66 -9.05 1.58
CA GLU A 52 6.48 -9.98 0.80
C GLU A 52 7.62 -10.55 1.65
N LEU A 53 8.33 -9.71 2.39
CA LEU A 53 9.41 -10.13 3.29
C LEU A 53 8.90 -11.11 4.35
N LYS A 54 7.78 -10.76 5.00
CA LYS A 54 7.15 -11.61 6.01
C LYS A 54 6.73 -12.96 5.41
N ASN A 55 6.12 -12.97 4.23
CA ASN A 55 5.74 -14.20 3.55
C ASN A 55 6.96 -15.07 3.23
N LEU A 56 8.09 -14.47 2.85
CA LEU A 56 9.34 -15.21 2.61
C LEU A 56 9.93 -15.80 3.89
N GLU A 57 9.83 -15.09 5.02
CA GLU A 57 10.24 -15.59 6.34
C GLU A 57 9.36 -16.78 6.76
N GLU A 58 8.04 -16.62 6.71
CA GLU A 58 7.09 -17.70 7.04
C GLU A 58 7.30 -18.93 6.13
N ALA A 59 7.51 -18.72 4.83
CA ALA A 59 7.83 -19.82 3.90
C ALA A 59 9.16 -20.50 4.24
N GLY A 60 10.18 -19.74 4.66
CA GLY A 60 11.47 -20.28 5.09
C GLY A 60 11.37 -21.19 6.31
N ASP A 61 10.56 -20.79 7.29
CA ASP A 61 10.26 -21.57 8.49
C ASP A 61 9.45 -22.84 8.15
N GLU A 62 8.49 -22.74 7.23
CA GLU A 62 7.68 -23.89 6.79
C GLU A 62 8.51 -24.94 6.04
N ILE A 63 9.43 -24.52 5.15
CA ILE A 63 10.23 -25.48 4.38
C ILE A 63 11.28 -26.20 5.22
N GLU A 64 11.69 -25.65 6.38
CA GLU A 64 12.66 -26.29 7.28
C GLU A 64 12.15 -27.63 7.84
N LEU A 65 10.83 -27.83 7.83
CA LEU A 65 10.18 -29.07 8.29
C LEU A 65 10.12 -30.16 7.20
N LEU A 66 10.54 -29.85 5.96
CA LEU A 66 10.53 -30.80 4.86
C LEU A 66 11.75 -31.73 4.90
N ASP A 67 11.61 -32.92 4.33
CA ASP A 67 12.72 -33.85 4.17
C ASP A 67 13.74 -33.29 3.17
N ASP A 68 15.05 -33.55 3.39
CA ASP A 68 16.16 -33.02 2.58
C ASP A 68 16.08 -33.36 1.08
N ASP A 69 15.40 -34.44 0.71
CA ASP A 69 15.19 -34.90 -0.66
C ASP A 69 13.94 -34.29 -1.33
N THR A 70 13.12 -33.56 -0.57
CA THR A 70 11.93 -32.89 -1.07
C THR A 70 12.31 -31.82 -2.10
N GLN A 71 11.66 -31.90 -3.26
CA GLN A 71 11.81 -30.93 -4.33
C GLN A 71 10.83 -29.77 -4.13
N ILE A 72 11.37 -28.59 -3.85
CA ILE A 72 10.62 -27.37 -3.60
C ILE A 72 10.54 -26.54 -4.89
N PRO A 73 9.33 -26.21 -5.37
CA PRO A 73 9.17 -25.31 -6.51
C PRO A 73 9.43 -23.85 -6.09
N PHE A 74 10.42 -23.23 -6.70
CA PHE A 74 10.84 -21.84 -6.46
C PHE A 74 10.55 -20.96 -7.69
N LEU A 75 9.79 -19.88 -7.51
CA LEU A 75 9.43 -18.95 -8.58
C LEU A 75 10.49 -17.87 -8.76
N ILE A 76 11.03 -17.73 -9.98
CA ILE A 76 11.90 -16.61 -10.36
C ILE A 76 11.32 -15.93 -11.60
N GLY A 77 10.93 -14.66 -11.44
CA GLY A 77 10.23 -13.91 -12.49
C GLY A 77 8.89 -14.57 -12.80
N GLU A 78 8.82 -15.29 -13.92
CA GLU A 78 7.61 -15.99 -14.41
C GLU A 78 7.79 -17.52 -14.52
N VAL A 79 8.91 -18.06 -14.04
CA VAL A 79 9.27 -19.48 -14.19
C VAL A 79 9.48 -20.16 -12.85
N PHE A 80 8.93 -21.36 -12.68
CA PHE A 80 9.20 -22.21 -11.53
C PHE A 80 10.39 -23.14 -11.81
N MET A 81 11.32 -23.19 -10.87
CA MET A 81 12.43 -24.14 -10.85
C MET A 81 12.35 -25.04 -9.63
N SER A 82 12.76 -26.28 -9.78
CA SER A 82 12.75 -27.25 -8.68
C SER A 82 14.11 -27.25 -7.98
N HIS A 83 14.11 -27.00 -6.67
CA HIS A 83 15.30 -26.96 -5.83
C HIS A 83 15.18 -27.93 -4.65
N ASP A 84 16.31 -28.40 -4.14
CA ASP A 84 16.36 -29.06 -2.85
C ASP A 84 16.23 -28.02 -1.71
N LEU A 85 16.08 -28.51 -0.48
CA LEU A 85 15.92 -27.68 0.71
C LEU A 85 17.10 -26.70 0.88
N ALA A 86 18.34 -27.19 0.76
CA ALA A 86 19.54 -26.39 0.95
C ALA A 86 19.63 -25.22 -0.05
N ARG A 87 19.37 -25.48 -1.34
CA ARG A 87 19.35 -24.42 -2.37
C ARG A 87 18.22 -23.43 -2.13
N THR A 88 17.04 -23.90 -1.76
CA THR A 88 15.90 -23.03 -1.50
C THR A 88 16.18 -22.08 -0.32
N GLN A 89 16.72 -22.60 0.78
CA GLN A 89 17.11 -21.79 1.95
C GLN A 89 18.20 -20.76 1.63
N PHE A 90 19.18 -21.12 0.79
CA PHE A 90 20.20 -20.19 0.33
C PHE A 90 19.59 -19.01 -0.45
N TYR A 91 18.68 -19.30 -1.39
CA TYR A 91 18.02 -18.26 -2.16
C TYR A 91 17.11 -17.39 -1.28
N LEU A 92 16.30 -17.97 -0.40
CA LEU A 92 15.47 -17.21 0.54
C LEU A 92 16.32 -16.25 1.39
N THR A 93 17.49 -16.70 1.84
CA THR A 93 18.44 -15.85 2.57
C THR A 93 18.96 -14.70 1.72
N ILE A 94 19.31 -14.92 0.45
CA ILE A 94 19.74 -13.83 -0.45
C ILE A 94 18.60 -12.84 -0.68
N PHE A 95 17.41 -13.32 -1.03
CA PHE A 95 16.26 -12.46 -1.33
C PHE A 95 15.79 -11.66 -0.11
N ARG A 96 15.97 -12.17 1.11
CA ARG A 96 15.68 -11.44 2.35
C ARG A 96 16.67 -10.29 2.61
N ASN A 97 17.91 -10.39 2.12
CA ASN A 97 18.99 -9.42 2.40
C ASN A 97 19.28 -8.44 1.26
N CYS A 98 18.62 -8.58 0.10
CA CYS A 98 18.68 -7.64 -1.01
C CYS A 98 17.64 -6.51 -0.84
#